data_AF-A0A0Q7QE18-F1
#
_entry.id   AF-A0A0Q7QE18-F1
#
_cell.length_a   1.000
_cell.length_b   1.000
_cell.length_c   1.000
_cell.angle_alpha   90.00
_cell.angle_beta   90.00
_cell.angle_gamma   90.00
#
_symmetry.space_group_name_H-M   'P 1'
#
loop_
_entity.id
_entity.type
_entity.pdbx_description
1 polymer ?
#
loop_
_entity_poly.entity_id
_entity_poly.type
_entity_poly.pdbx_seq_one_letter_code
_entity_poly.pdbx_strand_id
1 'polypeptide(L)'
;MNTEKELTHELHGRADRIDGSPISFDQVVGRAGRIKRNRRLTTGVATLAAAAIIVPTAMFGGSLFDNDAAPGPVAPDTQQVHDAVLDPTLPEGDPPKLAYVDADKLVQPDGTTVDLGKNYGAPRRAGDEYLGASGFEDEPSIDVFDQQWQVVDSVPFMNGPVSSADGSVAAWIATDGTVVTRFGGRSVDLGKVEGSYLTPVAILGHDSCMEVDGGCRVFVNVQDGKPVSADSHGIVDVVPGDFTNVAAVSTDNLIVGVVTPISAPPTDPVCSAVYDEQAMKRLFKTCDLAFGYSAGFSPDNSLLAGYHSDTDGAGPRSMTVVDARTGDKVLGIDLDTAIEKNTSIVGADWEDDDHLLIHTEGPGTANKVSTHNLYRVGLDGSVERLLERDYDNGTMTAPWLMLQP
;
A
#
# COMPACT_ATOMS: atom_id res chain seq x y z
N MET A 1 4.13 -49.26 11.51
CA MET A 1 2.73 -48.79 11.58
C MET A 1 2.62 -47.75 10.48
N ASN A 2 1.94 -48.07 9.37
CA ASN A 2 2.00 -47.30 8.11
C ASN A 2 0.82 -46.35 7.99
N THR A 3 1.07 -45.08 8.33
CA THR A 3 0.16 -43.93 8.28
C THR A 3 -0.34 -43.56 6.88
N GLU A 4 0.41 -43.89 5.81
CA GLU A 4 0.00 -43.60 4.43
C GLU A 4 -1.25 -44.38 3.98
N LYS A 5 -1.44 -45.61 4.48
CA LYS A 5 -2.60 -46.43 4.10
C LYS A 5 -3.91 -45.95 4.74
N GLU A 6 -3.85 -45.32 5.91
CA GLU A 6 -5.02 -44.71 6.55
C GLU A 6 -5.44 -43.41 5.84
N LEU A 7 -4.47 -42.57 5.45
CA LEU A 7 -4.76 -41.31 4.74
C LEU A 7 -5.43 -41.55 3.37
N THR A 8 -4.95 -42.55 2.64
CA THR A 8 -5.48 -42.88 1.30
C THR A 8 -6.91 -43.44 1.39
N HIS A 9 -7.24 -44.13 2.48
CA HIS A 9 -8.56 -44.71 2.69
C HIS A 9 -9.59 -43.67 3.18
N GLU A 10 -9.17 -42.69 3.99
CA GLU A 10 -10.06 -41.62 4.45
C GLU A 10 -10.42 -40.64 3.32
N LEU A 11 -9.50 -40.39 2.38
CA LEU A 11 -9.73 -39.54 1.21
C LEU A 11 -10.68 -40.19 0.19
N HIS A 12 -10.58 -41.51 -0.04
CA HIS A 12 -11.55 -42.22 -0.88
C HIS A 12 -12.95 -42.27 -0.25
N GLY A 13 -13.05 -42.39 1.08
CA GLY A 13 -14.34 -42.43 1.80
C GLY A 13 -15.10 -41.10 1.88
N ARG A 14 -14.47 -39.97 1.57
CA ARG A 14 -15.10 -38.63 1.47
C ARG A 14 -15.57 -38.29 0.06
N ALA A 15 -15.00 -38.92 -0.97
CA ALA A 15 -15.41 -38.71 -2.37
C ALA A 15 -16.79 -39.35 -2.68
N ASP A 16 -17.13 -40.47 -2.03
CA ASP A 16 -18.39 -41.20 -2.28
C ASP A 16 -19.62 -40.63 -1.54
N ARG A 17 -19.47 -39.54 -0.77
CA ARG A 17 -20.57 -38.94 0.03
C ARG A 17 -21.06 -37.56 -0.44
N ILE A 18 -20.57 -37.08 -1.58
CA ILE A 18 -21.11 -35.88 -2.21
C ILE A 18 -22.23 -36.31 -3.17
N ASP A 19 -23.44 -36.44 -2.62
CA ASP A 19 -24.65 -36.63 -3.41
C ASP A 19 -24.94 -35.33 -4.18
N GLY A 20 -24.80 -35.42 -5.51
CA GLY A 20 -24.93 -34.30 -6.43
C GLY A 20 -26.39 -33.90 -6.60
N SER A 21 -26.81 -32.86 -5.87
CA SER A 21 -28.02 -32.10 -6.19
C SER A 21 -27.60 -30.73 -6.73
N PRO A 22 -27.66 -30.48 -8.06
CA PRO A 22 -27.31 -29.19 -8.63
C PRO A 22 -28.34 -28.13 -8.20
N ILE A 23 -27.85 -27.07 -7.56
CA ILE A 23 -28.62 -25.86 -7.24
C ILE A 23 -29.01 -25.20 -8.57
N SER A 24 -30.29 -25.23 -8.94
CA SER A 24 -30.77 -24.69 -10.21
C SER A 24 -30.79 -23.16 -10.20
N PHE A 25 -30.43 -22.57 -11.33
CA PHE A 25 -30.37 -21.12 -11.62
C PHE A 25 -31.60 -20.31 -11.14
N ASP A 26 -32.79 -20.91 -11.14
CA ASP A 26 -34.02 -20.28 -10.64
C ASP A 26 -33.99 -19.93 -9.14
N GLN A 27 -33.19 -20.64 -8.34
CA GLN A 27 -32.99 -20.35 -6.91
C GLN A 27 -32.13 -19.09 -6.70
N VAL A 28 -31.28 -18.74 -7.66
CA VAL A 28 -30.44 -17.53 -7.63
C VAL A 28 -31.25 -16.30 -8.06
N VAL A 29 -32.09 -16.44 -9.09
CA VAL A 29 -32.94 -15.34 -9.60
C VAL A 29 -34.00 -14.92 -8.56
N GLY A 30 -34.57 -15.88 -7.82
CA GLY A 30 -35.53 -15.59 -6.75
C GLY A 30 -34.97 -14.80 -5.56
N ARG A 31 -33.66 -14.96 -5.27
CA ARG A 31 -33.00 -14.29 -4.13
C ARG A 31 -32.54 -12.86 -4.49
N ALA A 32 -32.13 -12.62 -5.74
CA ALA A 32 -31.76 -11.30 -6.23
C ALA A 32 -32.95 -10.31 -6.31
N GLY A 33 -34.15 -10.79 -6.66
CA GLY A 33 -35.36 -9.96 -6.72
C GLY A 33 -35.81 -9.40 -5.36
N ARG A 34 -35.51 -10.11 -4.27
CA ARG A 34 -35.93 -9.74 -2.90
C ARG A 34 -35.08 -8.60 -2.32
N ILE A 35 -33.81 -8.52 -2.72
CA ILE A 35 -32.89 -7.44 -2.32
C ILE A 35 -33.25 -6.13 -3.02
N LYS A 36 -33.63 -6.18 -4.30
CA LYS A 36 -34.01 -4.98 -5.07
C LYS A 36 -35.33 -4.35 -4.58
N ARG A 37 -36.23 -5.13 -3.97
CA ARG A 37 -37.54 -4.63 -3.47
C ARG A 37 -37.44 -3.96 -2.10
N ASN A 38 -36.40 -4.23 -1.30
CA ASN A 38 -36.21 -3.58 0.01
C ASN A 38 -35.51 -2.21 -0.06
N ARG A 39 -35.03 -1.80 -1.25
CA ARG A 39 -34.31 -0.52 -1.44
C ARG A 39 -35.19 0.67 -1.84
N ARG A 40 -36.53 0.54 -1.78
CA ARG A 40 -37.49 1.61 -2.18
C ARG A 40 -38.39 2.15 -1.08
N LEU A 41 -38.16 1.83 0.19
CA LEU A 41 -38.98 2.37 1.30
C LEU A 41 -38.12 2.70 2.52
N THR A 42 -37.39 3.81 2.47
CA THR A 42 -36.95 4.56 3.65
C THR A 42 -36.70 6.01 3.26
N THR A 43 -37.76 6.80 3.30
CA THR A 43 -37.73 8.26 3.24
C THR A 43 -38.34 8.77 4.54
N GLY A 44 -37.63 9.65 5.25
CA GLY A 44 -38.08 10.35 6.47
C GLY A 44 -37.32 9.90 7.73
N VAL A 45 -36.90 10.75 8.65
CA VAL A 45 -37.16 12.17 8.92
C VAL A 45 -35.94 12.75 9.66
N ALA A 46 -35.61 14.00 9.37
CA ALA A 46 -34.56 14.78 10.02
C ALA A 46 -34.92 15.20 11.47
N THR A 47 -33.93 15.18 12.37
CA THR A 47 -33.95 15.97 13.60
C THR A 47 -32.58 16.61 13.81
N LEU A 48 -32.52 17.92 13.57
CA LEU A 48 -31.41 18.80 13.93
C LEU A 48 -31.33 18.97 15.45
N ALA A 49 -30.16 18.70 16.04
CA ALA A 49 -29.78 19.22 17.35
C ALA A 49 -28.53 20.09 17.17
N ALA A 50 -28.73 21.41 17.11
CA ALA A 50 -27.66 22.39 17.09
C ALA A 50 -27.13 22.59 18.51
N ALA A 51 -25.87 22.24 18.76
CA ALA A 51 -25.16 22.61 19.98
C ALA A 51 -24.65 24.06 19.85
N ALA A 52 -25.06 24.93 20.78
CA ALA A 52 -24.61 26.31 20.85
C ALA A 52 -23.17 26.39 21.38
N ILE A 53 -22.25 26.89 20.55
CA ILE A 53 -20.87 27.19 20.96
C ILE A 53 -20.86 28.62 21.52
N ILE A 54 -20.49 28.76 22.79
CA ILE A 54 -20.28 30.05 23.46
C ILE A 54 -18.86 30.53 23.13
N VAL A 55 -18.74 31.65 22.42
CA VAL A 55 -17.45 32.32 22.17
C VAL A 55 -17.29 33.47 23.18
N PRO A 56 -16.11 33.67 23.80
CA PRO A 56 -15.89 34.81 24.68
C PRO A 56 -15.84 36.11 23.86
N THR A 57 -16.68 37.09 24.21
CA THR A 57 -16.64 38.42 23.61
C THR A 57 -15.56 39.27 24.27
N ALA A 58 -14.50 39.60 23.52
CA ALA A 58 -13.63 40.70 23.85
C ALA A 58 -14.37 42.03 23.54
N MET A 59 -14.59 42.86 24.55
CA MET A 59 -15.15 44.19 24.37
C MET A 59 -14.06 45.15 23.85
N PHE A 60 -14.23 45.67 22.64
CA PHE A 60 -13.68 46.95 22.23
C PHE A 60 -14.84 47.92 21.97
N GLY A 61 -14.84 49.03 22.70
CA GLY A 61 -15.75 50.15 22.46
C GLY A 61 -15.27 51.01 21.30
N GLY A 62 -16.17 51.41 20.41
CA GLY A 62 -15.87 52.34 19.32
C GLY A 62 -16.94 52.36 18.23
N SER A 63 -17.84 53.33 18.33
CA SER A 63 -18.92 53.69 17.42
C SER A 63 -18.47 53.93 15.96
N LEU A 64 -19.23 53.42 14.97
CA LEU A 64 -20.04 54.19 13.99
C LEU A 64 -20.49 53.24 12.87
N PHE A 65 -21.74 53.40 12.44
CA PHE A 65 -22.47 52.60 11.45
C PHE A 65 -21.68 52.32 10.15
N ASP A 66 -21.48 51.04 9.83
CA ASP A 66 -21.41 50.55 8.45
C ASP A 66 -22.02 49.15 8.36
N ASN A 67 -22.73 48.87 7.26
CA ASN A 67 -23.48 47.64 7.03
C ASN A 67 -22.57 46.50 6.54
N ASP A 68 -21.73 45.95 7.41
CA ASP A 68 -21.01 44.72 7.10
C ASP A 68 -21.80 43.51 7.58
N ALA A 69 -22.33 42.76 6.62
CA ALA A 69 -22.91 41.45 6.84
C ALA A 69 -21.90 40.58 7.60
N ALA A 70 -22.34 39.98 8.72
CA ALA A 70 -21.54 38.98 9.42
C ALA A 70 -21.07 37.92 8.41
N PRO A 71 -19.79 37.48 8.45
CA PRO A 71 -19.33 36.39 7.60
C PRO A 71 -20.26 35.20 7.81
N GLY A 72 -20.93 34.78 6.74
CA GLY A 72 -21.73 33.57 6.77
C GLY A 72 -20.83 32.38 7.12
N PRO A 73 -21.40 31.30 7.71
CA PRO A 73 -20.67 30.05 7.87
C PRO A 73 -20.10 29.65 6.50
N VAL A 74 -18.77 29.45 6.45
CA VAL A 74 -18.09 28.92 5.27
C VAL A 74 -18.76 27.59 4.93
N ALA A 75 -19.34 27.49 3.74
CA ALA A 75 -19.90 26.25 3.27
C ALA A 75 -18.77 25.19 3.26
N PRO A 76 -19.05 23.92 3.62
CA PRO A 76 -18.06 22.86 3.45
C PRO A 76 -17.59 22.88 2.01
N ASP A 77 -16.28 22.90 1.81
CA ASP A 77 -15.71 22.76 0.48
C ASP A 77 -16.22 21.42 -0.08
N THR A 78 -16.94 21.46 -1.20
CA THR A 78 -17.38 20.23 -1.85
C THR A 78 -16.14 19.61 -2.45
N GLN A 79 -15.54 18.65 -1.73
CA GLN A 79 -14.41 17.87 -2.22
C GLN A 79 -14.80 17.28 -3.57
N GLN A 80 -14.09 17.70 -4.61
CA GLN A 80 -14.39 17.30 -5.97
C GLN A 80 -13.95 15.85 -6.13
N VAL A 81 -14.90 14.97 -6.45
CA VAL A 81 -14.61 13.55 -6.70
C VAL A 81 -14.34 13.38 -8.19
N HIS A 82 -13.19 12.79 -8.50
CA HIS A 82 -12.76 12.49 -9.86
C HIS A 82 -12.83 10.99 -10.14
N ASP A 83 -12.86 10.63 -11.41
CA ASP A 83 -12.72 9.25 -11.88
C ASP A 83 -11.72 9.23 -13.05
N ALA A 84 -10.85 8.22 -13.07
CA ALA A 84 -9.83 7.99 -14.07
C ALA A 84 -9.99 6.59 -14.68
N VAL A 85 -9.74 6.47 -15.98
CA VAL A 85 -9.78 5.20 -16.70
C VAL A 85 -8.43 4.95 -17.34
N LEU A 86 -7.81 3.82 -17.00
CA LEU A 86 -6.54 3.40 -17.57
C LEU A 86 -6.80 2.81 -18.96
N ASP A 87 -6.42 3.56 -19.99
CA ASP A 87 -6.61 3.20 -21.40
C ASP A 87 -5.25 2.90 -22.07
N PRO A 88 -5.01 1.67 -22.55
CA PRO A 88 -3.74 1.27 -23.15
C PRO A 88 -3.55 1.90 -24.54
N THR A 89 -4.57 2.54 -25.12
CA THR A 89 -4.47 3.21 -26.43
C THR A 89 -3.95 4.64 -26.32
N LEU A 90 -3.79 5.16 -25.09
CA LEU A 90 -3.21 6.48 -24.86
C LEU A 90 -1.77 6.54 -25.41
N PRO A 91 -1.38 7.66 -26.04
CA PRO A 91 -0.01 7.87 -26.45
C PRO A 91 0.91 7.86 -25.23
N GLU A 92 2.17 7.50 -25.46
CA GLU A 92 3.21 7.57 -24.42
C GLU A 92 3.44 9.03 -24.01
N GLY A 93 3.40 9.29 -22.71
CA GLY A 93 3.64 10.59 -22.09
C GLY A 93 5.11 10.81 -21.71
N ASP A 94 5.36 11.82 -20.87
CA ASP A 94 6.71 12.09 -20.36
C ASP A 94 7.15 11.01 -19.36
N PRO A 95 8.44 10.60 -19.33
CA PRO A 95 8.95 9.57 -18.42
C PRO A 95 8.59 9.81 -16.94
N PRO A 96 8.61 8.75 -16.10
CA PRO A 96 8.42 8.91 -14.65
C PRO A 96 9.41 9.90 -14.04
N LYS A 97 8.96 10.70 -13.08
CA LYS A 97 9.82 11.63 -12.31
C LYS A 97 10.65 10.91 -11.24
N LEU A 98 10.32 9.65 -10.96
CA LEU A 98 11.07 8.78 -10.05
C LEU A 98 12.08 7.95 -10.84
N ALA A 99 13.24 7.70 -10.22
CA ALA A 99 14.15 6.70 -10.73
C ALA A 99 13.51 5.31 -10.59
N TYR A 100 13.85 4.37 -11.46
CA TYR A 100 13.30 3.01 -11.39
C TYR A 100 14.29 1.97 -11.85
N VAL A 101 14.17 0.76 -11.30
CA VAL A 101 14.94 -0.39 -11.76
C VAL A 101 14.26 -1.04 -12.94
N ASP A 102 15.06 -1.29 -13.97
CA ASP A 102 14.71 -2.03 -15.17
C ASP A 102 15.75 -3.13 -15.40
N ALA A 103 15.40 -4.34 -14.99
CA ALA A 103 16.31 -5.49 -14.93
C ALA A 103 17.59 -5.18 -14.13
N ASP A 104 18.74 -5.12 -14.79
CA ASP A 104 20.06 -4.86 -14.21
C ASP A 104 20.47 -3.38 -14.29
N LYS A 105 19.54 -2.50 -14.68
CA LYS A 105 19.80 -1.06 -14.81
C LYS A 105 18.92 -0.26 -13.87
N LEU A 106 19.50 0.84 -13.38
CA LEU A 106 18.74 1.94 -12.81
C LEU A 106 18.55 3.02 -13.87
N VAL A 107 17.31 3.37 -14.16
CA VAL A 107 16.94 4.50 -15.02
C VAL A 107 16.66 5.70 -14.15
N GLN A 108 17.37 6.80 -14.41
CA GLN A 108 17.19 8.08 -13.72
C GLN A 108 16.06 8.90 -14.38
N PRO A 109 15.48 9.89 -13.67
CA PRO A 109 14.43 10.75 -14.23
C PRO A 109 14.86 11.55 -15.47
N ASP A 110 16.15 11.82 -15.62
CA ASP A 110 16.72 12.48 -16.81
C ASP A 110 16.96 11.53 -17.99
N GLY A 111 16.60 10.25 -17.83
CA GLY A 111 16.78 9.18 -18.82
C GLY A 111 18.18 8.58 -18.85
N THR A 112 19.11 9.05 -18.02
CA THR A 112 20.42 8.40 -17.89
C THR A 112 20.28 7.04 -17.21
N THR A 113 21.18 6.11 -17.50
CA THR A 113 21.13 4.75 -16.95
C THR A 113 22.43 4.39 -16.25
N VAL A 114 22.31 3.70 -15.12
CA VAL A 114 23.43 3.11 -14.38
C VAL A 114 23.31 1.59 -14.43
N ASP A 115 24.41 0.91 -14.73
CA ASP A 115 24.50 -0.56 -14.69
C ASP A 115 24.73 -1.01 -13.24
N LEU A 116 23.82 -1.82 -12.71
CA LEU A 116 23.89 -2.36 -11.35
C LEU A 116 24.64 -3.71 -11.28
N GLY A 117 24.95 -4.31 -12.44
CA GLY A 117 25.68 -5.57 -12.59
C GLY A 117 24.88 -6.84 -12.28
N LYS A 118 23.69 -6.71 -11.67
CA LYS A 118 22.72 -7.79 -11.44
C LYS A 118 21.33 -7.21 -11.18
N ASN A 119 20.31 -8.07 -11.14
CA ASN A 119 18.94 -7.67 -10.82
C ASN A 119 18.78 -7.41 -9.32
N TYR A 120 18.17 -6.28 -8.99
CA TYR A 120 17.79 -5.92 -7.63
C TYR A 120 16.28 -5.69 -7.53
N GLY A 121 15.74 -5.86 -6.31
CA GLY A 121 14.48 -5.19 -5.96
C GLY A 121 14.63 -3.66 -5.98
N ALA A 122 13.54 -2.92 -5.77
CA ALA A 122 13.59 -1.46 -5.66
C ALA A 122 14.58 -1.05 -4.55
N PRO A 123 15.69 -0.37 -4.87
CA PRO A 123 16.64 0.06 -3.86
C PRO A 123 15.97 1.06 -2.90
N ARG A 124 16.48 1.11 -1.68
CA ARG A 124 15.94 1.96 -0.61
C ARG A 124 17.00 2.94 -0.15
N ARG A 125 16.64 4.21 -0.08
CA ARG A 125 17.57 5.28 0.30
C ARG A 125 17.87 5.25 1.80
N ALA A 126 19.12 5.54 2.14
CA ALA A 126 19.64 5.68 3.50
C ALA A 126 20.61 6.88 3.56
N GLY A 127 20.06 8.08 3.44
CA GLY A 127 20.81 9.33 3.34
C GLY A 127 21.55 9.42 2.00
N ASP A 128 22.87 9.30 2.04
CA ASP A 128 23.74 9.33 0.86
C ASP A 128 24.05 7.93 0.29
N GLU A 129 23.42 6.90 0.81
CA GLU A 129 23.59 5.52 0.39
C GLU A 129 22.25 4.91 -0.08
N TYR A 130 22.34 3.78 -0.77
CA TYR A 130 21.18 3.00 -1.19
C TYR A 130 21.35 1.53 -0.81
N LEU A 131 20.27 0.84 -0.47
CA LEU A 131 20.26 -0.58 -0.13
C LEU A 131 19.46 -1.33 -1.20
N GLY A 132 20.10 -2.22 -1.95
CA GLY A 132 19.43 -3.07 -2.94
C GLY A 132 19.40 -4.53 -2.49
N ALA A 133 18.20 -5.10 -2.36
CA ALA A 133 18.04 -6.54 -2.13
C ALA A 133 18.21 -7.31 -3.45
N SER A 134 18.99 -8.39 -3.43
CA SER A 134 19.26 -9.26 -4.58
C SER A 134 19.36 -10.73 -4.16
N GLY A 135 19.60 -11.62 -5.13
CA GLY A 135 19.88 -13.02 -4.85
C GLY A 135 18.64 -13.83 -4.47
N PHE A 136 17.45 -13.47 -4.95
CA PHE A 136 16.21 -14.22 -4.68
C PHE A 136 16.23 -15.66 -5.25
N GLU A 137 17.12 -15.93 -6.21
CA GLU A 137 17.36 -17.27 -6.79
C GLU A 137 18.63 -17.94 -6.22
N ASP A 138 19.46 -17.17 -5.50
CA ASP A 138 20.75 -17.57 -4.91
C ASP A 138 20.71 -17.33 -3.37
N GLU A 139 21.86 -17.03 -2.75
CA GLU A 139 21.91 -16.58 -1.36
C GLU A 139 21.50 -15.10 -1.28
N PRO A 140 20.40 -14.74 -0.60
CA PRO A 140 19.88 -13.39 -0.61
C PRO A 140 20.80 -12.43 0.17
N SER A 141 21.18 -11.32 -0.47
CA SER A 141 21.96 -10.23 0.13
C SER A 141 21.32 -8.86 -0.09
N ILE A 142 21.55 -7.95 0.85
CA ILE A 142 21.40 -6.52 0.65
C ILE A 142 22.79 -5.96 0.35
N ASP A 143 22.94 -5.38 -0.84
CA ASP A 143 24.14 -4.65 -1.20
C ASP A 143 23.92 -3.16 -0.88
N VAL A 144 24.91 -2.54 -0.25
CA VAL A 144 24.92 -1.11 0.02
C VAL A 144 25.69 -0.41 -1.07
N PHE A 145 25.06 0.56 -1.70
CA PHE A 145 25.62 1.41 -2.73
C PHE A 145 25.99 2.79 -2.19
N ASP A 146 27.10 3.33 -2.68
CA ASP A 146 27.37 4.76 -2.58
C ASP A 146 26.56 5.58 -3.61
N GLN A 147 26.76 6.90 -3.61
CA GLN A 147 26.10 7.82 -4.56
C GLN A 147 26.51 7.58 -6.04
N GLN A 148 27.57 6.80 -6.29
CA GLN A 148 28.01 6.41 -7.62
C GLN A 148 27.54 5.00 -7.99
N TRP A 149 26.61 4.42 -7.22
CA TRP A 149 26.07 3.08 -7.40
C TRP A 149 27.14 1.99 -7.38
N GLN A 150 28.25 2.23 -6.67
CA GLN A 150 29.25 1.20 -6.41
C GLN A 150 28.92 0.49 -5.11
N VAL A 151 29.00 -0.85 -5.12
CA VAL A 151 28.79 -1.65 -3.92
C VAL A 151 29.95 -1.42 -2.95
N VAL A 152 29.65 -0.88 -1.77
CA VAL A 152 30.61 -0.59 -0.71
C VAL A 152 30.52 -1.58 0.46
N ASP A 153 29.39 -2.26 0.61
CA ASP A 153 29.15 -3.27 1.63
C ASP A 153 28.08 -4.28 1.14
N SER A 154 28.02 -5.47 1.75
CA SER A 154 27.01 -6.49 1.45
C SER A 154 26.70 -7.32 2.69
N VAL A 155 25.42 -7.44 3.02
CA VAL A 155 24.95 -8.10 4.24
C VAL A 155 23.87 -9.14 3.93
N PRO A 156 23.87 -10.30 4.63
CA PRO A 156 22.79 -11.26 4.52
C PRO A 156 21.52 -10.71 5.17
N PHE A 157 20.36 -11.12 4.68
CA PHE A 157 19.08 -10.61 5.17
C PHE A 157 17.98 -11.67 5.13
N MET A 158 16.94 -11.47 5.96
CA MET A 158 15.71 -12.28 5.92
C MET A 158 14.66 -11.65 4.99
N ASN A 159 14.45 -10.35 5.09
CA ASN A 159 13.51 -9.61 4.24
C ASN A 159 14.01 -8.19 3.91
N GLY A 160 13.62 -7.71 2.72
CA GLY A 160 14.24 -6.58 2.03
C GLY A 160 14.09 -5.24 2.76
N PRO A 161 14.87 -4.22 2.36
CA PRO A 161 14.91 -2.97 3.08
C PRO A 161 13.64 -2.13 2.87
N VAL A 162 13.41 -1.20 3.80
CA VAL A 162 12.47 -0.07 3.72
C VAL A 162 13.19 1.22 4.10
N SER A 163 12.68 2.37 3.66
CA SER A 163 13.21 3.69 4.03
C SER A 163 12.22 4.46 4.91
N SER A 164 12.74 5.43 5.68
CA SER A 164 11.94 6.52 6.24
C SER A 164 11.40 7.42 5.14
N ALA A 165 10.34 8.17 5.42
CA ALA A 165 9.68 9.02 4.43
C ALA A 165 10.57 10.14 3.84
N ASP A 166 11.63 10.52 4.55
CA ASP A 166 12.64 11.49 4.09
C ASP A 166 13.88 10.83 3.45
N GLY A 167 13.88 9.50 3.35
CA GLY A 167 14.96 8.69 2.80
C GLY A 167 16.25 8.70 3.61
N SER A 168 16.28 9.27 4.82
CA SER A 168 17.51 9.43 5.61
C SER A 168 17.95 8.16 6.35
N VAL A 169 16.98 7.29 6.68
CA VAL A 169 17.20 6.03 7.39
C VAL A 169 16.62 4.89 6.56
N ALA A 170 17.35 3.78 6.44
CA ALA A 170 16.79 2.52 5.96
C ALA A 170 16.80 1.47 7.06
N ALA A 171 15.94 0.46 6.94
CA ALA A 171 15.89 -0.67 7.86
C ALA A 171 15.65 -1.98 7.12
N TRP A 172 16.19 -3.07 7.65
CA TRP A 172 15.94 -4.43 7.19
C TRP A 172 15.90 -5.40 8.36
N ILE A 173 15.55 -6.65 8.07
CA ILE A 173 15.59 -7.73 9.05
C ILE A 173 16.78 -8.64 8.75
N ALA A 174 17.70 -8.75 9.71
CA ALA A 174 18.82 -9.69 9.65
C ALA A 174 18.32 -11.15 9.71
N THR A 175 19.17 -12.11 9.33
CA THR A 175 18.81 -13.54 9.25
C THR A 175 18.40 -14.16 10.60
N ASP A 176 18.82 -13.55 11.71
CA ASP A 176 18.44 -13.98 13.06
C ASP A 176 17.17 -13.30 13.60
N GLY A 177 16.55 -12.39 12.85
CA GLY A 177 15.38 -11.62 13.26
C GLY A 177 15.68 -10.29 13.93
N THR A 178 16.95 -9.87 13.96
CA THR A 178 17.34 -8.53 14.43
C THR A 178 16.86 -7.46 13.45
N VAL A 179 16.21 -6.42 13.97
CA VAL A 179 15.87 -5.22 13.21
C VAL A 179 17.10 -4.33 13.14
N VAL A 180 17.63 -4.12 11.95
CA VAL A 180 18.83 -3.32 11.73
C VAL A 180 18.44 -2.07 10.96
N THR A 181 18.96 -0.92 11.40
CA THR A 181 18.83 0.36 10.71
C THR A 181 20.17 0.80 10.14
N ARG A 182 20.15 1.56 9.05
CA ARG A 182 21.33 2.19 8.45
C ARG A 182 21.06 3.65 8.15
N PHE A 183 22.02 4.49 8.53
CA PHE A 183 22.02 5.94 8.30
C PHE A 183 23.45 6.47 8.44
N GLY A 184 23.82 7.52 7.71
CA GLY A 184 25.14 8.16 7.83
C GLY A 184 26.34 7.20 7.78
N GLY A 185 26.29 6.18 6.92
CA GLY A 185 27.37 5.20 6.74
C GLY A 185 27.55 4.18 7.87
N ARG A 186 26.59 4.05 8.80
CA ARG A 186 26.67 3.09 9.91
C ARG A 186 25.38 2.28 10.05
N SER A 187 25.48 1.11 10.68
CA SER A 187 24.35 0.27 11.05
C SER A 187 24.13 0.23 12.56
N VAL A 188 22.87 0.18 12.99
CA VAL A 188 22.47 0.12 14.40
C VAL A 188 21.35 -0.92 14.57
N ASP A 189 21.51 -1.78 15.57
CA ASP A 189 20.53 -2.80 15.93
C ASP A 189 19.48 -2.21 16.88
N LEU A 190 18.19 -2.32 16.52
CA LEU A 190 17.06 -1.91 17.37
C LEU A 190 16.53 -3.06 18.24
N GLY A 191 17.17 -4.22 18.17
CA GLY A 191 16.76 -5.40 18.91
C GLY A 191 16.10 -6.45 18.04
N LYS A 192 15.78 -7.58 18.68
CA LYS A 192 15.35 -8.80 18.02
C LYS A 192 13.84 -8.95 18.08
N VAL A 193 13.22 -9.21 16.93
CA VAL A 193 11.82 -9.60 16.83
C VAL A 193 11.74 -11.11 16.73
N GLU A 194 10.86 -11.72 17.53
CA GLU A 194 10.61 -13.15 17.49
C GLU A 194 9.44 -13.46 16.54
N GLY A 195 9.57 -14.49 15.71
CA GLY A 195 8.54 -14.90 14.78
C GLY A 195 9.07 -15.53 13.50
N SER A 196 8.15 -15.93 12.63
CA SER A 196 8.41 -16.41 11.28
C SER A 196 8.20 -15.27 10.28
N TYR A 197 9.03 -15.27 9.23
CA TYR A 197 8.87 -14.44 8.03
C TYR A 197 8.56 -12.97 8.36
N LEU A 198 9.55 -12.34 9.01
CA LEU A 198 9.46 -10.94 9.45
C LEU A 198 9.64 -10.02 8.25
N THR A 199 8.77 -9.03 8.10
CA THR A 199 8.85 -8.06 7.00
C THR A 199 8.84 -6.65 7.56
N PRO A 200 9.90 -5.85 7.35
CA PRO A 200 9.87 -4.45 7.74
C PRO A 200 8.94 -3.69 6.79
N VAL A 201 8.16 -2.75 7.32
CA VAL A 201 7.08 -2.08 6.58
C VAL A 201 7.32 -0.59 6.44
N ALA A 202 7.65 0.06 7.56
CA ALA A 202 7.77 1.51 7.63
C ALA A 202 8.73 1.91 8.75
N ILE A 203 9.29 3.11 8.63
CA ILE A 203 10.12 3.73 9.65
C ILE A 203 9.50 5.07 10.01
N LEU A 204 9.23 5.27 11.29
CA LEU A 204 8.91 6.59 11.84
C LEU A 204 10.17 7.17 12.49
N GLY A 205 10.72 8.21 11.89
CA GLY A 205 11.96 8.89 12.30
C GLY A 205 12.58 9.64 11.11
N HIS A 206 13.64 10.40 11.39
CA HIS A 206 14.40 11.17 10.40
C HIS A 206 15.86 11.30 10.86
N ASP A 207 16.77 11.57 9.92
CA ASP A 207 18.22 11.78 10.03
C ASP A 207 19.06 10.66 10.67
N SER A 208 18.63 10.13 11.82
CA SER A 208 19.37 9.20 12.67
C SER A 208 18.39 8.33 13.46
N CYS A 209 18.73 7.06 13.67
CA CYS A 209 17.99 6.19 14.59
C CYS A 209 18.67 6.05 15.96
N MET A 210 19.56 6.99 16.32
CA MET A 210 20.13 7.06 17.66
C MET A 210 19.17 7.76 18.62
N GLU A 211 18.98 7.21 19.82
CA GLU A 211 18.14 7.83 20.87
C GLU A 211 18.50 9.31 21.14
N VAL A 212 19.80 9.61 21.16
CA VAL A 212 20.32 10.96 21.45
C VAL A 212 19.94 12.00 20.39
N ASP A 213 19.57 11.54 19.19
CA ASP A 213 19.24 12.37 18.03
C ASP A 213 17.71 12.35 17.74
N GLY A 214 16.90 11.84 18.67
CA GLY A 214 15.44 11.74 18.52
C GLY A 214 14.92 10.31 18.30
N GLY A 215 15.80 9.39 17.90
CA GLY A 215 15.49 7.98 17.69
C GLY A 215 14.57 7.73 16.49
N CYS A 216 14.30 6.45 16.24
CA CYS A 216 13.32 6.01 15.26
C CYS A 216 12.60 4.75 15.75
N ARG A 217 11.53 4.40 15.03
CA ARG A 217 10.75 3.19 15.26
C ARG A 217 10.46 2.50 13.94
N VAL A 218 10.81 1.22 13.86
CA VAL A 218 10.61 0.38 12.68
C VAL A 218 9.43 -0.54 12.92
N PHE A 219 8.46 -0.52 12.01
CA PHE A 219 7.28 -1.37 12.04
C PHE A 219 7.53 -2.66 11.28
N VAL A 220 7.17 -3.79 11.87
CA VAL A 220 7.47 -5.14 11.37
C VAL A 220 6.21 -5.99 11.38
N ASN A 221 5.86 -6.55 10.23
CA ASN A 221 4.84 -7.59 10.11
C ASN A 221 5.43 -8.95 10.48
N VAL A 222 4.60 -9.77 11.13
CA VAL A 222 4.93 -11.15 11.55
C VAL A 222 3.87 -12.07 10.96
N GLN A 223 4.27 -13.05 10.12
CA GLN A 223 3.34 -13.85 9.32
C GLN A 223 2.22 -14.54 10.13
N ASP A 224 2.56 -15.08 11.29
CA ASP A 224 1.64 -15.81 12.17
C ASP A 224 1.35 -15.04 13.48
N GLY A 225 1.65 -13.75 13.51
CA GLY A 225 1.65 -12.94 14.72
C GLY A 225 0.90 -11.63 14.57
N LYS A 226 0.96 -10.83 15.64
CA LYS A 226 0.59 -9.41 15.53
C LYS A 226 1.80 -8.63 15.01
N PRO A 227 1.58 -7.59 14.19
CA PRO A 227 2.65 -6.67 13.84
C PRO A 227 3.20 -6.02 15.11
N VAL A 228 4.51 -5.80 15.10
CA VAL A 228 5.26 -5.18 16.20
C VAL A 228 6.01 -3.96 15.68
N SER A 229 6.51 -3.16 16.60
CA SER A 229 7.45 -2.10 16.31
C SER A 229 8.65 -2.20 17.23
N ALA A 230 9.86 -2.06 16.67
CA ALA A 230 11.11 -1.96 17.43
C ALA A 230 11.61 -0.51 17.41
N ASP A 231 11.99 0.04 18.56
CA ASP A 231 12.47 1.42 18.69
C ASP A 231 13.96 1.52 19.06
N SER A 232 14.50 2.74 19.02
CA SER A 232 15.87 3.04 19.42
C SER A 232 16.23 2.69 20.87
N HIS A 233 15.24 2.44 21.73
CA HIS A 233 15.46 1.98 23.11
C HIS A 233 15.59 0.46 23.23
N GLY A 234 15.53 -0.26 22.11
CA GLY A 234 15.52 -1.72 22.10
C GLY A 234 14.19 -2.30 22.57
N ILE A 235 13.13 -1.48 22.61
CA ILE A 235 11.80 -1.92 23.02
C ILE A 235 11.06 -2.45 21.80
N VAL A 236 10.53 -3.66 21.93
CA VAL A 236 9.67 -4.29 20.93
C VAL A 236 8.25 -4.39 21.49
N ASP A 237 7.33 -3.67 20.87
CA ASP A 237 5.93 -3.59 21.30
C ASP A 237 4.96 -3.96 20.18
N VAL A 238 3.78 -4.44 20.57
CA VAL A 238 2.70 -4.75 19.61
C VAL A 238 2.10 -3.45 19.08
N VAL A 239 1.95 -3.37 17.75
CA VAL A 239 1.34 -2.21 17.10
C VAL A 239 -0.15 -2.10 17.52
N PRO A 240 -0.61 -0.92 17.97
CA PRO A 240 -2.01 -0.73 18.38
C PRO A 240 -2.97 -0.75 17.18
N GLY A 241 -4.26 -0.96 17.44
CA GLY A 241 -5.31 -0.90 16.40
C GLY A 241 -5.89 -2.24 15.94
N ASP A 242 -5.41 -3.34 16.52
CA ASP A 242 -5.79 -4.73 16.21
C ASP A 242 -5.47 -5.16 14.76
N PHE A 243 -4.40 -4.61 14.21
CA PHE A 243 -3.92 -5.02 12.89
C PHE A 243 -3.42 -6.46 12.92
N THR A 244 -3.70 -7.20 11.85
CA THR A 244 -3.04 -8.45 11.51
C THR A 244 -1.89 -8.22 10.55
N ASN A 245 -1.93 -7.12 9.80
CA ASN A 245 -0.87 -6.69 8.90
C ASN A 245 -0.89 -5.16 8.80
N VAL A 246 0.24 -4.50 9.05
CA VAL A 246 0.44 -3.07 8.78
C VAL A 246 0.84 -2.92 7.32
N ALA A 247 0.18 -2.00 6.61
CA ALA A 247 0.48 -1.70 5.21
C ALA A 247 1.37 -0.47 5.07
N ALA A 248 1.10 0.59 5.83
CA ALA A 248 1.92 1.81 5.85
C ALA A 248 1.75 2.58 7.16
N VAL A 249 2.71 3.46 7.45
CA VAL A 249 2.68 4.39 8.58
C VAL A 249 3.06 5.78 8.07
N SER A 250 2.27 6.78 8.45
CA SER A 250 2.47 8.18 8.10
C SER A 250 3.35 8.90 9.13
N THR A 251 3.99 10.00 8.74
CA THR A 251 4.74 10.85 9.70
C THR A 251 3.82 11.54 10.72
N ASP A 252 2.54 11.63 10.41
CA ASP A 252 1.43 12.06 11.27
C ASP A 252 0.99 10.99 12.31
N ASN A 253 1.69 9.86 12.41
CA ASN A 253 1.34 8.72 13.29
C ASN A 253 -0.01 8.07 12.95
N LEU A 254 -0.38 8.10 11.67
CA LEU A 254 -1.47 7.29 11.16
C LEU A 254 -0.92 5.94 10.74
N ILE A 255 -1.61 4.87 11.15
CA ILE A 255 -1.28 3.50 10.80
C ILE A 255 -2.42 2.95 9.97
N VAL A 256 -2.12 2.43 8.78
CA VAL A 256 -3.10 1.76 7.93
C VAL A 256 -2.72 0.30 7.76
N GLY A 257 -3.71 -0.58 7.74
CA GLY A 257 -3.46 -2.01 7.62
C GLY A 257 -4.71 -2.86 7.60
N VAL A 258 -4.51 -4.17 7.49
CA VAL A 258 -5.56 -5.19 7.55
C VAL A 258 -5.91 -5.47 9.01
N VAL A 259 -7.20 -5.51 9.31
CA VAL A 259 -7.75 -5.84 10.65
C VAL A 259 -8.57 -7.12 10.64
N THR A 260 -8.62 -7.80 9.50
CA THR A 260 -9.28 -9.10 9.38
C THR A 260 -8.42 -10.16 10.04
N PRO A 261 -8.95 -10.95 10.99
CA PRO A 261 -8.20 -12.01 11.64
C PRO A 261 -7.62 -13.00 10.62
N ILE A 262 -6.38 -13.46 10.84
CA ILE A 262 -5.75 -14.50 10.00
C ILE A 262 -6.58 -15.79 9.99
N SER A 263 -7.33 -16.04 11.08
CA SER A 263 -8.23 -17.19 11.22
C SER A 263 -9.60 -17.03 10.53
N ALA A 264 -9.86 -15.90 9.87
CA ALA A 264 -11.13 -15.67 9.20
C ALA A 264 -11.31 -16.65 8.03
N PRO A 265 -12.53 -17.14 7.78
CA PRO A 265 -12.85 -17.93 6.59
C PRO A 265 -12.45 -17.18 5.31
N PRO A 266 -11.95 -17.88 4.26
CA PRO A 266 -11.61 -17.24 2.98
C PRO A 266 -12.78 -16.53 2.28
N THR A 267 -14.01 -16.79 2.70
CA THR A 267 -15.22 -16.15 2.20
C THR A 267 -15.52 -14.82 2.88
N ASP A 268 -14.87 -14.53 4.00
CA ASP A 268 -15.05 -13.27 4.72
C ASP A 268 -14.28 -12.16 3.98
N PRO A 269 -14.86 -10.97 3.83
CA PRO A 269 -14.19 -9.88 3.14
C PRO A 269 -12.96 -9.43 3.92
N VAL A 270 -11.88 -9.12 3.21
CA VAL A 270 -10.68 -8.52 3.80
C VAL A 270 -10.99 -7.07 4.11
N CYS A 271 -11.13 -6.76 5.40
CA CYS A 271 -11.27 -5.42 5.92
C CYS A 271 -9.93 -4.81 6.34
N SER A 272 -9.79 -3.53 6.03
CA SER A 272 -8.70 -2.65 6.48
C SER A 272 -9.21 -1.52 7.37
N ALA A 273 -8.31 -0.86 8.07
CA ALA A 273 -8.61 0.30 8.92
C ALA A 273 -7.46 1.30 8.92
N VAL A 274 -7.80 2.55 9.28
CA VAL A 274 -6.82 3.57 9.66
C VAL A 274 -6.95 3.84 11.16
N TYR A 275 -5.81 3.88 11.84
CA TYR A 275 -5.68 4.14 13.25
C TYR A 275 -4.80 5.36 13.48
N ASP A 276 -5.29 6.32 14.25
CA ASP A 276 -4.53 7.47 14.73
C ASP A 276 -3.95 7.10 16.09
N GLU A 277 -2.63 6.93 16.13
CA GLU A 277 -1.94 6.47 17.33
C GLU A 277 -1.89 7.56 18.41
N GLN A 278 -1.70 8.82 18.02
CA GLN A 278 -1.66 9.95 18.95
C GLN A 278 -3.02 10.13 19.65
N ALA A 279 -4.11 10.06 18.88
CA ALA A 279 -5.46 10.14 19.41
C ALA A 279 -5.95 8.80 20.00
N MET A 280 -5.15 7.73 19.88
CA MET A 280 -5.47 6.36 20.29
C MET A 280 -6.85 5.90 19.83
N LYS A 281 -7.17 6.15 18.55
CA LYS A 281 -8.50 5.86 18.01
C LYS A 281 -8.44 5.37 16.58
N ARG A 282 -9.34 4.43 16.26
CA ARG A 282 -9.61 4.08 14.87
C ARG A 282 -10.38 5.23 14.20
N LEU A 283 -9.86 5.71 13.09
CA LEU A 283 -10.49 6.77 12.30
C LEU A 283 -11.64 6.21 11.47
N PHE A 284 -11.36 5.17 10.69
CA PHE A 284 -12.39 4.43 9.94
C PHE A 284 -11.99 2.97 9.72
N LYS A 285 -12.96 2.16 9.28
CA LYS A 285 -12.79 0.77 8.84
C LYS A 285 -13.55 0.60 7.53
N THR A 286 -12.95 -0.09 6.57
CA THR A 286 -13.56 -0.46 5.29
C THR A 286 -13.35 -1.93 5.00
N CYS A 287 -14.28 -2.55 4.29
CA CYS A 287 -14.15 -3.89 3.74
C CYS A 287 -14.32 -3.89 2.21
N ASP A 288 -14.41 -2.70 1.63
CA ASP A 288 -14.46 -2.49 0.18
C ASP A 288 -13.04 -2.24 -0.36
N LEU A 289 -12.17 -1.62 0.46
CA LEU A 289 -10.79 -1.32 0.11
C LEU A 289 -9.80 -2.12 0.95
N ALA A 290 -8.81 -2.69 0.28
CA ALA A 290 -7.62 -3.25 0.87
C ALA A 290 -6.43 -2.30 0.64
N PHE A 291 -5.74 -1.93 1.73
CA PHE A 291 -4.55 -1.06 1.66
C PHE A 291 -3.23 -1.85 1.62
N GLY A 292 -3.27 -3.18 1.77
CA GLY A 292 -2.08 -4.02 1.59
C GLY A 292 -1.60 -3.97 0.14
N TYR A 293 -0.29 -3.82 -0.06
CA TYR A 293 0.38 -3.70 -1.38
C TYR A 293 0.05 -2.43 -2.18
N SER A 294 -0.52 -1.41 -1.54
CA SER A 294 -0.88 -0.13 -2.17
C SER A 294 0.28 0.88 -2.11
N ALA A 295 0.09 2.06 -2.72
CA ALA A 295 1.03 3.17 -2.62
C ALA A 295 1.18 3.73 -1.18
N GLY A 296 0.31 3.32 -0.24
CA GLY A 296 0.31 3.83 1.11
C GLY A 296 -0.20 5.28 1.19
N PHE A 297 0.33 6.04 2.15
CA PHE A 297 0.00 7.45 2.34
C PHE A 297 0.65 8.31 1.24
N SER A 298 -0.05 9.35 0.80
CA SER A 298 0.56 10.41 -0.02
C SER A 298 1.73 11.08 0.73
N PRO A 299 2.66 11.74 0.03
CA PRO A 299 3.83 12.35 0.69
C PRO A 299 3.45 13.41 1.75
N ASP A 300 2.34 14.11 1.56
CA ASP A 300 1.75 15.04 2.52
C ASP A 300 0.88 14.38 3.62
N ASN A 301 0.75 13.04 3.58
CA ASN A 301 -0.07 12.18 4.44
C ASN A 301 -1.58 12.42 4.41
N SER A 302 -2.10 13.24 3.50
CA SER A 302 -3.52 13.60 3.47
C SER A 302 -4.39 12.53 2.79
N LEU A 303 -3.80 11.68 1.93
CA LEU A 303 -4.49 10.69 1.11
C LEU A 303 -3.97 9.28 1.33
N LEU A 304 -4.80 8.30 0.96
CA LEU A 304 -4.49 6.87 0.93
C LEU A 304 -5.01 6.26 -0.36
N ALA A 305 -4.18 5.49 -1.06
CA ALA A 305 -4.61 4.68 -2.20
C ALA A 305 -4.92 3.24 -1.74
N GLY A 306 -6.04 2.67 -2.15
CA GLY A 306 -6.41 1.28 -1.83
C GLY A 306 -7.01 0.56 -3.03
N TYR A 307 -6.83 -0.76 -3.09
CA TYR A 307 -7.44 -1.61 -4.11
C TYR A 307 -8.84 -2.04 -3.70
N HIS A 308 -9.73 -2.19 -4.67
CA HIS A 308 -10.94 -2.96 -4.42
C HIS A 308 -10.61 -4.44 -4.35
N SER A 309 -11.17 -5.14 -3.38
CA SER A 309 -10.98 -6.59 -3.25
C SER A 309 -11.84 -7.33 -4.28
N ASP A 310 -11.44 -7.31 -5.55
CA ASP A 310 -12.11 -8.07 -6.60
C ASP A 310 -11.88 -9.58 -6.39
N THR A 311 -12.96 -10.34 -6.30
CA THR A 311 -12.95 -11.76 -5.85
C THR A 311 -12.89 -12.77 -6.99
N ASP A 312 -12.61 -12.36 -8.23
CA ASP A 312 -12.59 -13.28 -9.38
C ASP A 312 -11.27 -14.04 -9.56
N GLY A 313 -10.25 -13.68 -8.76
CA GLY A 313 -8.95 -14.33 -8.72
C GLY A 313 -7.93 -13.80 -9.72
N ALA A 314 -8.26 -12.80 -10.55
CA ALA A 314 -7.32 -12.19 -11.51
C ALA A 314 -6.48 -11.04 -10.91
N GLY A 315 -6.83 -10.59 -9.70
CA GLY A 315 -6.27 -9.40 -9.08
C GLY A 315 -7.20 -8.19 -9.22
N PRO A 316 -6.92 -7.09 -8.50
CA PRO A 316 -7.81 -5.93 -8.49
C PRO A 316 -7.82 -5.24 -9.85
N ARG A 317 -9.00 -4.87 -10.34
CA ARG A 317 -9.16 -4.10 -11.59
C ARG A 317 -9.49 -2.64 -11.36
N SER A 318 -9.62 -2.25 -10.09
CA SER A 318 -9.92 -0.90 -9.68
C SER A 318 -9.21 -0.53 -8.39
N MET A 319 -8.95 0.77 -8.25
CA MET A 319 -8.39 1.40 -7.07
C MET A 319 -9.21 2.62 -6.69
N THR A 320 -9.02 3.09 -5.46
CA THR A 320 -9.61 4.33 -4.99
C THR A 320 -8.63 5.06 -4.10
N VAL A 321 -8.50 6.36 -4.34
CA VAL A 321 -7.83 7.29 -3.43
C VAL A 321 -8.89 7.86 -2.50
N VAL A 322 -8.60 7.83 -1.20
CA VAL A 322 -9.47 8.35 -0.14
C VAL A 322 -8.72 9.35 0.72
N ASP A 323 -9.47 10.25 1.36
CA ASP A 323 -8.94 11.07 2.45
C ASP A 323 -8.51 10.15 3.61
N ALA A 324 -7.27 10.32 4.06
CA ALA A 324 -6.61 9.41 4.99
C ALA A 324 -7.27 9.39 6.38
N ARG A 325 -8.05 10.42 6.73
CA ARG A 325 -8.64 10.57 8.06
C ARG A 325 -10.12 10.23 8.11
N THR A 326 -10.84 10.40 7.01
CA THR A 326 -12.29 10.18 6.91
C THR A 326 -12.64 8.92 6.12
N GLY A 327 -11.79 8.52 5.18
CA GLY A 327 -12.08 7.46 4.22
C GLY A 327 -13.00 7.91 3.08
N ASP A 328 -13.27 9.22 2.96
CA ASP A 328 -14.10 9.76 1.89
C ASP A 328 -13.35 9.67 0.54
N LYS A 329 -14.07 9.23 -0.50
CA LYS A 329 -13.49 9.06 -1.84
C LYS A 329 -13.05 10.39 -2.43
N VAL A 330 -11.84 10.41 -2.99
CA VAL A 330 -11.26 11.53 -3.74
C VAL A 330 -11.17 11.20 -5.24
N LEU A 331 -10.64 10.02 -5.56
CA LEU A 331 -10.44 9.57 -6.95
C LEU A 331 -10.79 8.09 -7.09
N GLY A 332 -11.57 7.74 -8.11
CA GLY A 332 -11.73 6.35 -8.57
C GLY A 332 -10.82 6.06 -9.76
N ILE A 333 -10.23 4.87 -9.81
CA ILE A 333 -9.37 4.45 -10.92
C ILE A 333 -9.84 3.07 -11.37
N ASP A 334 -10.19 2.94 -12.65
CA ASP A 334 -10.65 1.69 -13.24
C ASP A 334 -9.82 1.33 -14.48
N LEU A 335 -9.60 0.03 -14.70
CA LEU A 335 -9.10 -0.45 -15.99
C LEU A 335 -10.18 -0.30 -17.06
N ASP A 336 -9.81 0.22 -18.24
CA ASP A 336 -10.74 0.31 -19.37
C ASP A 336 -11.34 -1.07 -19.71
N THR A 337 -12.61 -1.07 -20.11
CA THR A 337 -13.34 -2.29 -20.46
C THR A 337 -12.79 -3.03 -21.69
N ALA A 338 -12.01 -2.35 -22.54
CA ALA A 338 -11.29 -2.91 -23.67
C ALA A 338 -10.02 -3.66 -23.27
N ILE A 339 -9.47 -3.41 -22.07
CA ILE A 339 -8.35 -4.17 -21.54
C ILE A 339 -8.80 -5.62 -21.27
N GLU A 340 -7.93 -6.59 -21.59
CA GLU A 340 -8.16 -8.00 -21.33
C GLU A 340 -8.65 -8.23 -19.88
N LYS A 341 -9.66 -9.09 -19.70
CA LYS A 341 -10.32 -9.28 -18.38
C LYS A 341 -9.39 -9.78 -17.27
N ASN A 342 -8.29 -10.43 -17.64
CA ASN A 342 -7.32 -10.97 -16.71
C ASN A 342 -6.12 -10.02 -16.49
N THR A 343 -6.19 -8.79 -16.99
CA THR A 343 -5.28 -7.73 -16.57
C THR A 343 -5.70 -7.22 -15.20
N SER A 344 -4.73 -7.01 -14.32
CA SER A 344 -4.96 -6.43 -12.99
C SER A 344 -3.96 -5.32 -12.71
N ILE A 345 -4.31 -4.50 -11.72
CA ILE A 345 -3.39 -3.55 -11.12
C ILE A 345 -2.57 -4.32 -10.09
N VAL A 346 -1.26 -4.30 -10.22
CA VAL A 346 -0.36 -5.10 -9.36
C VAL A 346 0.60 -4.24 -8.52
N GLY A 347 0.56 -2.92 -8.69
CA GLY A 347 1.32 -1.98 -7.88
C GLY A 347 0.89 -0.54 -8.09
N ALA A 348 1.19 0.30 -7.12
CA ALA A 348 1.05 1.74 -7.21
C ALA A 348 2.10 2.43 -6.33
N ASP A 349 2.57 3.60 -6.77
CA ASP A 349 3.51 4.46 -6.05
C ASP A 349 3.05 5.92 -6.19
N TRP A 350 3.29 6.75 -5.18
CA TRP A 350 3.13 8.20 -5.32
C TRP A 350 4.33 8.77 -6.08
N GLU A 351 4.08 9.45 -7.19
CA GLU A 351 5.12 10.18 -7.93
C GLU A 351 5.44 11.51 -7.24
N ASP A 352 4.38 12.20 -6.80
CA ASP A 352 4.37 13.44 -6.06
C ASP A 352 3.03 13.59 -5.32
N ASP A 353 2.73 14.77 -4.76
CA ASP A 353 1.50 15.02 -3.99
C ASP A 353 0.22 14.89 -4.82
N ASP A 354 0.31 15.04 -6.14
CA ASP A 354 -0.83 15.13 -7.05
C ASP A 354 -0.93 13.95 -8.04
N HIS A 355 0.07 13.06 -8.09
CA HIS A 355 0.14 12.00 -9.10
C HIS A 355 0.50 10.63 -8.51
N LEU A 356 -0.23 9.61 -8.96
CA LEU A 356 0.06 8.20 -8.74
C LEU A 356 0.67 7.58 -9.99
N LEU A 357 1.68 6.75 -9.81
CA LEU A 357 2.14 5.77 -10.79
C LEU A 357 1.38 4.46 -10.56
N ILE A 358 0.66 3.98 -11.57
CA ILE A 358 -0.12 2.75 -11.49
C ILE A 358 0.47 1.71 -12.43
N HIS A 359 0.81 0.55 -11.88
CA HIS A 359 1.38 -0.56 -12.63
C HIS A 359 0.33 -1.65 -12.86
N THR A 360 0.17 -2.03 -14.13
CA THR A 360 -0.77 -3.08 -14.54
C THR A 360 -0.03 -4.24 -15.19
N GLU A 361 -0.49 -5.45 -14.92
CA GLU A 361 0.00 -6.68 -15.53
C GLU A 361 -1.15 -7.39 -16.27
N GLY A 362 -0.95 -7.65 -17.56
CA GLY A 362 -1.82 -8.46 -18.39
C GLY A 362 -1.61 -9.97 -18.18
N PRO A 363 -2.48 -10.83 -18.74
CA PRO A 363 -2.38 -12.26 -18.50
C PRO A 363 -1.12 -12.87 -19.12
N GLY A 364 -0.28 -13.44 -18.26
CA GLY A 364 0.79 -14.36 -18.62
C GLY A 364 0.29 -15.81 -18.76
N THR A 365 0.87 -16.56 -19.70
CA THR A 365 0.76 -18.02 -19.81
C THR A 365 2.13 -18.61 -20.06
N ALA A 366 2.27 -19.94 -19.97
CA ALA A 366 3.53 -20.62 -20.31
C ALA A 366 4.06 -20.30 -21.74
N ASN A 367 3.20 -19.80 -22.63
CA ASN A 367 3.55 -19.47 -24.02
C ASN A 367 3.29 -17.99 -24.41
N LYS A 368 2.84 -17.14 -23.48
CA LYS A 368 2.56 -15.71 -23.71
C LYS A 368 3.06 -14.96 -22.48
N VAL A 369 4.05 -14.08 -22.65
CA VAL A 369 4.52 -13.26 -21.53
C VAL A 369 3.48 -12.20 -21.19
N SER A 370 3.36 -11.86 -19.90
CA SER A 370 2.48 -10.79 -19.44
C SER A 370 2.88 -9.46 -20.09
N THR A 371 1.89 -8.65 -20.46
CA THR A 371 2.12 -7.25 -20.86
C THR A 371 2.15 -6.37 -19.63
N HIS A 372 3.13 -5.48 -19.53
CA HIS A 372 3.26 -4.54 -18.41
C HIS A 372 3.08 -3.11 -18.91
N ASN A 373 2.26 -2.34 -18.18
CA ASN A 373 2.07 -0.91 -18.44
C ASN A 373 2.23 -0.13 -17.15
N LEU A 374 2.82 1.06 -17.30
CA LEU A 374 2.89 2.07 -16.26
C LEU A 374 2.07 3.27 -16.68
N TYR A 375 1.18 3.74 -15.80
CA TYR A 375 0.38 4.94 -16.01
C TYR A 375 0.69 5.99 -14.96
N ARG A 376 0.69 7.26 -15.33
CA ARG A 376 0.58 8.39 -14.41
C ARG A 376 -0.88 8.80 -14.33
N VAL A 377 -1.41 8.89 -13.12
CA VAL A 377 -2.78 9.30 -12.86
C VAL A 377 -2.77 10.52 -11.95
N GLY A 378 -3.29 11.64 -12.42
CA GLY A 378 -3.45 12.85 -11.61
C GLY A 378 -4.69 12.78 -10.72
N LEU A 379 -4.67 13.43 -9.56
CA LEU A 379 -5.84 13.56 -8.67
C LEU A 379 -7.02 14.29 -9.33
N ASP A 380 -6.78 15.01 -10.43
CA ASP A 380 -7.80 15.64 -11.28
C ASP A 380 -8.49 14.68 -12.27
N GLY A 381 -8.06 13.41 -12.30
CA GLY A 381 -8.55 12.37 -13.20
C GLY A 381 -7.82 12.29 -14.54
N SER A 382 -6.77 13.07 -14.75
CA SER A 382 -5.88 12.92 -15.92
C SER A 382 -5.15 11.58 -15.90
N VAL A 383 -4.90 11.02 -17.09
CA VAL A 383 -4.20 9.75 -17.26
C VAL A 383 -3.21 9.88 -18.41
N GLU A 384 -1.97 9.49 -18.16
CA GLU A 384 -0.91 9.35 -19.16
C GLU A 384 -0.35 7.93 -19.09
N ARG A 385 -0.09 7.32 -20.24
CA ARG A 385 0.63 6.05 -20.29
C ARG A 385 2.11 6.35 -20.41
N LEU A 386 2.93 5.88 -19.48
CA LEU A 386 4.35 6.26 -19.41
C LEU A 386 5.25 5.26 -20.10
N LEU A 387 5.03 3.98 -19.82
CA LEU A 387 5.87 2.90 -20.31
C LEU A 387 4.97 1.73 -20.71
N GLU A 388 5.26 1.17 -21.88
CA GLU A 388 4.71 -0.09 -22.36
C GLU A 388 5.90 -1.00 -22.69
N ARG A 389 5.87 -2.24 -22.22
CA ARG A 389 6.79 -3.26 -22.71
C ARG A 389 6.06 -4.51 -23.15
N ASP A 390 6.14 -4.75 -24.45
CA ASP A 390 5.89 -6.05 -25.07
C ASP A 390 7.23 -6.80 -25.21
N TYR A 391 7.21 -8.09 -24.91
CA TYR A 391 8.40 -8.87 -24.58
C TYR A 391 9.11 -9.42 -25.82
N ASP A 392 9.51 -8.54 -26.76
CA ASP A 392 10.18 -8.98 -27.99
C ASP A 392 11.67 -9.35 -27.79
N ASN A 393 12.29 -8.95 -26.65
CA ASN A 393 13.74 -9.09 -26.43
C ASN A 393 14.15 -10.03 -25.28
N GLY A 394 13.21 -10.73 -24.64
CA GLY A 394 13.55 -11.96 -23.90
C GLY A 394 14.18 -11.81 -22.49
N THR A 395 14.23 -10.63 -21.88
CA THR A 395 14.82 -10.46 -20.54
C THR A 395 14.14 -9.36 -19.71
N MET A 396 13.03 -9.68 -19.07
CA MET A 396 12.57 -9.01 -17.85
C MET A 396 11.99 -10.02 -16.87
N THR A 397 12.55 -10.04 -15.66
CA THR A 397 12.14 -10.91 -14.54
C THR A 397 11.29 -10.17 -13.50
N ALA A 398 11.10 -8.85 -13.60
CA ALA A 398 10.28 -8.07 -12.66
C ALA A 398 9.78 -6.75 -13.30
N PRO A 399 8.64 -6.20 -12.85
CA PRO A 399 8.13 -4.90 -13.29
C PRO A 399 9.05 -3.74 -12.88
N TRP A 400 8.80 -2.54 -13.40
CA TRP A 400 9.53 -1.34 -13.01
C TRP A 400 9.35 -1.06 -11.52
N LEU A 401 10.43 -1.21 -10.76
CA LEU A 401 10.42 -1.00 -9.31
C LEU A 401 10.89 0.43 -9.04
N MET A 402 9.97 1.29 -8.59
CA MET A 402 10.24 2.70 -8.34
C MET A 402 11.15 2.87 -7.12
N LEU A 403 12.13 3.74 -7.28
CA LEU A 403 12.93 4.24 -6.17
C LEU A 403 12.07 5.29 -5.44
N GLN A 404 11.48 4.88 -4.33
CA GLN A 404 10.74 5.82 -3.49
C GLN A 404 11.69 6.88 -2.90
N PRO A 405 11.26 8.15 -2.82
CA PRO A 405 12.11 9.28 -2.44
C PRO A 405 12.74 9.18 -1.04
#